data_AF-A0A2G4JKE4-F1
#
_entry.id   AF-A0A2G4JKE4-F1
#
_cell.length_a   1.000
_cell.length_b   1.000
_cell.length_c   1.000
_cell.angle_alpha   90.00
_cell.angle_beta   90.00
_cell.angle_gamma   90.00
#
_symmetry.space_group_name_H-M   'P 1'
#
loop_
_entity.id
_entity.type
_entity.pdbx_description
1 polymer ?
#
loop_
_entity_poly.entity_id
_entity_poly.type
_entity_poly.pdbx_seq_one_letter_code
_entity_poly.pdbx_strand_id
1 'polypeptide(L)'
;MLSSDPPAWDMALQIKQVESECDTLTHGIIQRLNSTFVVPIDREDIHALAKSLDDVMDAIDAAAAVTRRYRMASLRYGARELASLTWQSAMQVKVAVEALERKIGVHDLAVEVNRLENAADDVHDEALRRLFEEEKDAITIIKWKEVLDLLEEATDRCEDCANVLESVVVKHG
;
A
#
# COMPACT_ATOMS: atom_id res chain seq x y z
N MET A 1 -6.44 -13.42 -11.06
CA MET A 1 -7.71 -14.02 -10.60
C MET A 1 -7.77 -13.76 -9.11
N LEU A 2 -8.62 -12.83 -8.65
CA LEU A 2 -8.76 -12.53 -7.22
C LEU A 2 -9.37 -13.76 -6.50
N SER A 3 -8.94 -14.03 -5.26
CA SER A 3 -9.15 -15.33 -4.59
C SER A 3 -10.61 -15.72 -4.38
N SER A 4 -10.83 -17.02 -4.16
CA SER A 4 -12.10 -17.58 -3.69
C SER A 4 -12.49 -17.06 -2.30
N ASP A 5 -13.76 -17.21 -1.97
CA ASP A 5 -14.30 -17.12 -0.60
C ASP A 5 -14.23 -18.52 0.03
N PRO A 6 -13.64 -18.73 1.23
CA PRO A 6 -13.04 -17.75 2.15
C PRO A 6 -11.67 -17.23 1.71
N PRO A 7 -11.19 -16.10 2.29
CA PRO A 7 -9.84 -15.59 2.07
C PRO A 7 -8.77 -16.67 2.28
N ALA A 8 -7.81 -16.75 1.36
CA ALA A 8 -6.72 -17.70 1.45
C ALA A 8 -5.72 -17.28 2.55
N TRP A 9 -5.93 -17.75 3.78
CA TRP A 9 -5.12 -17.36 4.95
C TRP A 9 -3.62 -17.62 4.80
N ASP A 10 -3.24 -18.66 4.04
CA ASP A 10 -1.84 -18.98 3.77
C ASP A 10 -1.14 -17.91 2.93
N MET A 11 -1.89 -17.12 2.16
CA MET A 11 -1.33 -16.00 1.40
C MET A 11 -0.77 -14.92 2.33
N ALA A 12 -1.33 -14.75 3.54
CA ALA A 12 -0.77 -13.82 4.52
C ALA A 12 0.62 -14.26 5.03
N LEU A 13 0.98 -15.55 4.94
CA LEU A 13 2.35 -15.99 5.25
C LEU A 13 3.31 -15.65 4.10
N GLN A 14 2.83 -15.72 2.86
CA GLN A 14 3.62 -15.34 1.68
C GLN A 14 3.83 -13.83 1.63
N ILE A 15 2.79 -13.04 1.91
CA ILE A 15 2.88 -11.58 2.04
C ILE A 15 3.89 -11.22 3.13
N LYS A 16 3.85 -11.88 4.29
CA LYS A 16 4.83 -11.63 5.35
C LYS A 16 6.26 -11.91 4.92
N GLN A 17 6.47 -12.97 4.15
CA GLN A 17 7.79 -13.27 3.63
C GLN A 17 8.29 -12.16 2.69
N VAL A 18 7.42 -11.65 1.80
CA VAL A 18 7.76 -10.54 0.91
C VAL A 18 8.06 -9.26 1.69
N GLU A 19 7.28 -8.94 2.72
CA GLU A 19 7.56 -7.80 3.59
C GLU A 19 8.95 -7.90 4.24
N SER A 20 9.32 -9.06 4.76
CA SER A 20 10.63 -9.24 5.39
C SER A 20 11.80 -9.15 4.40
N GLU A 21 11.55 -9.52 3.13
CA GLU A 21 12.49 -9.30 2.03
C GLU A 21 12.59 -7.80 1.68
N CYS A 22 11.49 -7.06 1.66
CA CYS A 22 11.46 -5.60 1.46
C CYS A 22 12.19 -4.85 2.59
N ASP A 23 11.93 -5.16 3.85
CA ASP A 23 12.63 -4.62 5.02
C ASP A 23 14.16 -4.74 4.88
N THR A 24 14.61 -5.92 4.45
CA THR A 24 16.03 -6.22 4.24
C THR A 24 16.61 -5.34 3.13
N LEU A 25 15.85 -5.11 2.05
CA LEU A 25 16.24 -4.23 0.95
C LEU A 25 16.29 -2.76 1.40
N THR A 26 15.25 -2.28 2.10
CA THR A 26 15.18 -0.93 2.65
C THR A 26 16.36 -0.65 3.58
N HIS A 27 16.64 -1.57 4.51
CA HIS A 27 17.80 -1.48 5.38
C HIS A 27 19.12 -1.45 4.60
N GLY A 28 19.26 -2.30 3.58
CA GLY A 28 20.42 -2.33 2.70
C GLY A 28 20.63 -1.02 1.93
N ILE A 29 19.56 -0.39 1.46
CA ILE A 29 19.61 0.92 0.80
C ILE A 29 20.13 1.97 1.78
N ILE A 30 19.57 2.03 2.99
CA ILE A 30 19.96 3.02 4.01
C ILE A 30 21.42 2.83 4.43
N GLN A 31 21.86 1.59 4.64
CA GLN A 31 23.27 1.29 4.97
C GLN A 31 24.22 1.76 3.86
N ARG A 32 23.91 1.44 2.60
CA ARG A 32 24.73 1.86 1.44
C ARG A 32 24.74 3.37 1.29
N LEU A 33 23.60 4.02 1.52
CA LEU A 33 23.49 5.47 1.52
C LEU A 33 24.46 6.05 2.56
N ASN A 34 24.49 5.54 3.78
CA ASN A 34 25.39 6.01 4.84
C ASN A 34 26.89 5.83 4.51
N SER A 35 27.25 4.82 3.72
CA SER A 35 28.65 4.56 3.34
C SER A 35 29.09 5.19 2.01
N THR A 36 28.19 5.78 1.22
CA THR A 36 28.47 6.24 -0.16
C THR A 36 28.63 7.76 -0.25
N PHE A 37 29.84 8.27 -0.44
CA PHE A 37 30.08 9.73 -0.39
C PHE A 37 29.40 10.52 -1.52
N VAL A 38 29.27 9.97 -2.73
CA VAL A 38 28.67 10.63 -3.90
C VAL A 38 27.45 9.85 -4.38
N VAL A 39 26.30 10.51 -4.47
CA VAL A 39 25.00 9.92 -4.88
C VAL A 39 24.39 10.72 -6.05
N PRO A 40 23.56 10.09 -6.90
CA PRO A 40 23.04 10.72 -8.12
C PRO A 40 21.86 11.69 -7.90
N ILE A 41 21.15 11.56 -6.77
CA ILE A 41 20.10 12.48 -6.28
C ILE A 41 20.33 12.70 -4.79
N ASP A 42 19.57 13.61 -4.18
CA ASP A 42 19.73 13.97 -2.78
C ASP A 42 19.54 12.76 -1.85
N ARG A 43 20.32 12.71 -0.77
CA ARG A 43 20.33 11.57 0.16
C ARG A 43 18.99 11.45 0.87
N GLU A 44 18.43 12.59 1.24
CA GLU A 44 17.13 12.73 1.88
C GLU A 44 16.02 12.19 0.98
N ASP A 45 16.11 12.41 -0.33
CA ASP A 45 15.16 11.91 -1.32
C ASP A 45 15.24 10.38 -1.48
N ILE A 46 16.45 9.81 -1.54
CA ILE A 46 16.63 8.34 -1.59
C ILE A 46 16.08 7.70 -0.32
N HIS A 47 16.35 8.30 0.84
CA HIS A 47 15.86 7.79 2.12
C HIS A 47 14.33 7.87 2.20
N ALA A 48 13.74 9.00 1.80
CA ALA A 48 12.30 9.18 1.79
C ALA A 48 11.61 8.16 0.88
N LEU A 49 12.15 7.95 -0.33
CA LEU A 49 11.60 7.00 -1.29
C LEU A 49 11.71 5.54 -0.81
N ALA A 50 12.87 5.15 -0.26
CA ALA A 50 13.04 3.81 0.27
C ALA A 50 12.05 3.52 1.40
N LYS A 51 11.87 4.50 2.31
CA LYS A 51 10.92 4.38 3.41
C LYS A 51 9.47 4.34 2.94
N SER A 52 9.06 5.22 2.02
CA SER A 52 7.67 5.24 1.56
C SER A 52 7.27 3.97 0.80
N LEU A 53 8.21 3.34 0.09
CA LEU A 53 7.97 2.02 -0.52
C LEU A 53 7.82 0.90 0.52
N ASP A 54 8.56 0.99 1.62
CA ASP A 54 8.46 0.09 2.77
C ASP A 54 7.09 0.23 3.44
N ASP A 55 6.67 1.48 3.71
CA ASP A 55 5.40 1.80 4.37
C ASP A 55 4.19 1.23 3.57
N VAL A 56 4.25 1.20 2.23
CA VAL A 56 3.25 0.54 1.37
C VAL A 56 3.19 -0.97 1.63
N MET A 57 4.34 -1.64 1.69
CA MET A 57 4.42 -3.07 1.92
C MET A 57 3.94 -3.43 3.32
N ASP A 58 4.30 -2.62 4.33
CA ASP A 58 3.86 -2.78 5.71
C ASP A 58 2.34 -2.70 5.86
N ALA A 59 1.69 -1.73 5.19
CA ALA A 59 0.24 -1.61 5.21
C ALA A 59 -0.45 -2.84 4.60
N ILE A 60 0.08 -3.37 3.50
CA ILE A 60 -0.41 -4.60 2.86
C ILE A 60 -0.24 -5.82 3.78
N ASP A 61 0.92 -5.98 4.42
CA ASP A 61 1.16 -7.05 5.39
C ASP A 61 0.21 -6.93 6.59
N ALA A 62 -0.01 -5.72 7.11
CA ALA A 62 -0.92 -5.49 8.22
C ALA A 62 -2.35 -5.96 7.91
N ALA A 63 -2.91 -5.57 6.76
CA ALA A 63 -4.24 -5.99 6.32
C ALA A 63 -4.33 -7.53 6.17
N ALA A 64 -3.31 -8.15 5.58
CA ALA A 64 -3.25 -9.60 5.41
C ALA A 64 -3.12 -10.34 6.75
N ALA A 65 -2.26 -9.84 7.64
CA ALA A 65 -2.02 -10.40 8.95
C ALA A 65 -3.27 -10.35 9.82
N VAL A 66 -4.02 -9.25 9.81
CA VAL A 66 -5.30 -9.10 10.53
C VAL A 66 -6.35 -10.04 9.98
N THR A 67 -6.48 -10.15 8.65
CA THR A 67 -7.40 -11.09 7.99
C THR A 67 -7.15 -12.53 8.45
N ARG A 68 -5.89 -12.95 8.52
CA ARG A 68 -5.50 -14.28 9.05
C ARG A 68 -5.75 -14.39 10.56
N ARG A 69 -5.31 -13.40 11.35
CA ARG A 69 -5.39 -13.38 12.82
C ARG A 69 -6.83 -13.53 13.30
N TYR A 70 -7.76 -12.86 12.64
CA TYR A 70 -9.18 -12.91 12.97
C TYR A 70 -9.93 -14.08 12.38
N ARG A 71 -9.26 -14.88 11.54
CA ARG A 71 -9.81 -16.03 10.83
C ARG A 71 -11.08 -15.63 10.09
N MET A 72 -10.96 -14.57 9.29
CA MET A 72 -12.08 -14.06 8.50
C MET A 72 -12.55 -15.16 7.55
N ALA A 73 -13.81 -15.56 7.70
CA ALA A 73 -14.39 -16.75 7.06
C ALA A 73 -15.32 -16.42 5.90
N SER A 74 -15.56 -15.13 5.66
CA SER A 74 -16.32 -14.63 4.51
C SER A 74 -15.70 -13.33 4.03
N LEU A 75 -16.06 -12.89 2.83
CA LEU A 75 -15.79 -11.53 2.37
C LEU A 75 -16.95 -10.60 2.74
N ARG A 76 -16.65 -9.36 3.10
CA ARG A 76 -17.64 -8.29 3.27
C ARG A 76 -17.58 -7.33 2.09
N TYR A 77 -18.65 -6.55 1.92
CA TYR A 77 -18.70 -5.47 0.94
C TYR A 77 -17.48 -4.54 1.08
N GLY A 78 -16.99 -4.01 -0.03
CA GLY A 78 -15.81 -3.13 -0.10
C GLY A 78 -14.47 -3.86 -0.03
N ALA A 79 -14.32 -4.90 0.81
CA ALA A 79 -13.00 -5.50 1.08
C ALA A 79 -12.25 -6.00 -0.18
N ARG A 80 -12.96 -6.62 -1.13
CA ARG A 80 -12.33 -7.08 -2.39
C ARG A 80 -11.98 -5.91 -3.30
N GLU A 81 -12.80 -4.88 -3.32
CA GLU A 81 -12.61 -3.71 -4.17
C GLU A 81 -11.44 -2.87 -3.66
N LEU A 82 -11.37 -2.62 -2.34
CA LEU A 82 -10.22 -2.00 -1.70
C LEU A 82 -8.92 -2.76 -2.00
N ALA A 83 -8.89 -4.08 -1.80
CA ALA A 83 -7.70 -4.87 -2.15
C ALA A 83 -7.32 -4.78 -3.65
N SER A 84 -8.30 -4.62 -4.55
CA SER A 84 -8.06 -4.40 -5.98
C SER A 84 -7.52 -3.00 -6.27
N LEU A 85 -7.99 -1.99 -5.53
CA LEU A 85 -7.50 -0.61 -5.63
C LEU A 85 -6.06 -0.52 -5.09
N THR A 86 -5.78 -1.11 -3.92
CA THR A 86 -4.40 -1.24 -3.39
C THR A 86 -3.45 -1.85 -4.41
N TRP A 87 -3.85 -2.95 -5.06
CA TRP A 87 -3.03 -3.57 -6.10
C TRP A 87 -2.80 -2.64 -7.31
N GLN A 88 -3.83 -1.94 -7.77
CA GLN A 88 -3.70 -0.97 -8.87
C GLN A 88 -2.77 0.18 -8.49
N SER A 89 -2.91 0.75 -7.30
CA SER A 89 -2.06 1.83 -6.80
C SER A 89 -0.59 1.39 -6.70
N ALA A 90 -0.34 0.20 -6.16
CA ALA A 90 1.01 -0.38 -6.11
C ALA A 90 1.63 -0.58 -7.51
N MET A 91 0.82 -0.93 -8.53
CA MET A 91 1.31 -1.01 -9.90
C MET A 91 1.69 0.36 -10.46
N GLN A 92 0.95 1.42 -10.15
CA GLN A 92 1.31 2.77 -10.56
C GLN A 92 2.58 3.26 -9.88
N VAL A 93 2.73 3.01 -8.56
CA VAL A 93 3.96 3.30 -7.82
C VAL A 93 5.16 2.60 -8.46
N LYS A 94 5.02 1.31 -8.83
CA LYS A 94 6.06 0.59 -9.55
C LYS A 94 6.45 1.29 -10.87
N VAL A 95 5.47 1.68 -11.68
CA VAL A 95 5.73 2.39 -12.95
C VAL A 95 6.42 3.74 -12.70
N ALA A 96 6.04 4.45 -11.63
CA ALA A 96 6.64 5.73 -11.27
C ALA A 96 8.11 5.58 -10.82
N VAL A 97 8.44 4.53 -10.06
CA VAL A 97 9.83 4.19 -9.72
C VAL A 97 10.63 3.84 -10.98
N GLU A 98 10.08 3.07 -11.92
CA GLU A 98 10.74 2.76 -13.20
C GLU A 98 10.93 4.02 -14.08
N ALA A 99 10.02 5.00 -14.00
CA ALA A 99 10.11 6.27 -14.72
C ALA A 99 11.24 7.16 -14.17
N LEU A 100 11.55 7.09 -12.87
CA LEU A 100 12.65 7.82 -12.25
C LEU A 100 14.01 7.44 -12.88
N GLU A 101 14.23 6.15 -13.17
CA GLU A 101 15.44 5.69 -13.87
C GLU A 101 15.56 6.31 -15.28
N ARG A 102 14.42 6.54 -15.94
CA ARG A 102 14.35 7.05 -17.31
C ARG A 102 14.24 8.57 -17.40
N LYS A 103 14.15 9.27 -16.26
CA LYS A 103 13.91 10.73 -16.16
C LYS A 103 12.68 11.17 -16.96
N ILE A 104 11.63 10.36 -16.93
CA ILE A 104 10.33 10.68 -17.55
C ILE A 104 9.45 11.31 -16.47
N GLY A 105 8.65 12.31 -16.84
CA GLY A 105 7.70 12.93 -15.91
C GLY A 105 6.74 11.90 -15.30
N VAL A 106 6.54 12.00 -13.99
CA VAL A 106 5.68 11.09 -13.20
C VAL A 106 4.30 11.69 -12.88
N HIS A 107 4.01 12.90 -13.36
CA HIS A 107 2.81 13.65 -12.99
C HIS A 107 1.51 12.87 -13.29
N ASP A 108 1.38 12.31 -14.51
CA ASP A 108 0.19 11.53 -14.88
C ASP A 108 0.01 10.28 -14.00
N LEU A 109 1.12 9.72 -13.48
CA LEU A 109 1.08 8.57 -12.57
C LEU A 109 0.64 8.99 -11.17
N ALA A 110 1.13 10.12 -10.67
CA ALA A 110 0.70 10.68 -9.39
C ALA A 110 -0.80 11.04 -9.41
N VAL A 111 -1.27 11.63 -10.52
CA VAL A 111 -2.70 11.90 -10.73
C VAL A 111 -3.53 10.60 -10.73
N GLU A 112 -3.04 9.54 -11.36
CA GLU A 112 -3.74 8.25 -11.37
C GLU A 112 -3.75 7.59 -9.98
N VAL A 113 -2.67 7.69 -9.20
CA VAL A 113 -2.64 7.19 -7.82
C VAL A 113 -3.63 7.95 -6.94
N ASN A 114 -3.66 9.28 -7.02
CA ASN A 114 -4.66 10.09 -6.29
C ASN A 114 -6.08 9.73 -6.72
N ARG A 115 -6.35 9.48 -8.01
CA ARG A 115 -7.66 8.99 -8.47
C ARG A 115 -8.05 7.64 -7.85
N LEU A 116 -7.07 6.74 -7.68
CA LEU A 116 -7.29 5.42 -7.08
C LEU A 116 -7.50 5.49 -5.57
N GLU A 117 -6.81 6.38 -4.87
CA GLU A 117 -7.00 6.67 -3.44
C GLU A 117 -8.40 7.24 -3.18
N ASN A 118 -8.83 8.29 -3.88
CA ASN A 118 -10.20 8.82 -3.75
C ASN A 118 -11.28 7.74 -3.99
N ALA A 119 -11.03 6.82 -4.94
CA ALA A 119 -11.95 5.70 -5.18
C ALA A 119 -11.93 4.68 -4.03
N ALA A 120 -10.82 4.51 -3.34
CA ALA A 120 -10.70 3.65 -2.17
C ALA A 120 -11.44 4.27 -0.97
N ASP A 121 -11.29 5.58 -0.76
CA ASP A 121 -12.03 6.34 0.25
C ASP A 121 -13.54 6.18 0.09
N ASP A 122 -14.06 6.42 -1.13
CA ASP A 122 -15.48 6.26 -1.43
C ASP A 122 -15.99 4.83 -1.10
N VAL A 123 -15.19 3.81 -1.42
CA VAL A 123 -15.52 2.41 -1.16
C VAL A 123 -15.45 2.09 0.33
N HIS A 124 -14.45 2.63 1.04
CA HIS A 124 -14.25 2.45 2.47
C HIS A 124 -15.41 3.08 3.25
N ASP A 125 -15.77 4.32 2.95
CA ASP A 125 -16.86 5.04 3.59
C ASP A 125 -18.20 4.28 3.45
N GLU A 126 -18.51 3.84 2.23
CA GLU A 126 -19.71 3.04 1.99
C GLU A 126 -19.65 1.68 2.70
N ALA A 127 -18.49 1.03 2.73
CA ALA A 127 -18.31 -0.23 3.44
C ALA A 127 -18.48 -0.09 4.94
N LEU A 128 -17.97 1.00 5.55
CA LEU A 128 -18.19 1.31 6.96
C LEU A 128 -19.65 1.64 7.23
N ARG A 129 -20.30 2.46 6.40
CA ARG A 129 -21.73 2.77 6.55
C ARG A 129 -22.56 1.48 6.62
N ARG A 130 -22.36 0.58 5.64
CA ARG A 130 -23.05 -0.71 5.60
C ARG A 130 -22.67 -1.64 6.76
N LEU A 131 -21.41 -1.62 7.19
CA LEU A 131 -20.95 -2.39 8.35
C LEU A 131 -21.76 -2.06 9.60
N PHE A 132 -21.87 -0.77 9.92
CA PHE A 132 -22.56 -0.31 11.14
C PHE A 132 -24.09 -0.36 11.04
N GLU A 133 -24.66 -0.28 9.84
CA GLU A 133 -26.11 -0.41 9.63
C GLU A 133 -26.57 -1.88 9.73
N GLU A 134 -25.88 -2.79 9.04
CA GLU A 134 -26.33 -4.16 8.81
C GLU A 134 -25.88 -5.13 9.92
N GLU A 135 -24.69 -4.96 10.49
CA GLU A 135 -24.16 -5.84 11.54
C GLU A 135 -24.69 -5.46 12.93
N LYS A 136 -24.87 -6.47 13.79
CA LYS A 136 -25.24 -6.28 15.20
C LYS A 136 -24.22 -6.90 16.15
N ASP A 137 -23.42 -7.86 15.68
CA ASP A 137 -22.32 -8.39 16.48
C ASP A 137 -21.14 -7.40 16.51
N ALA A 138 -20.92 -6.81 17.69
CA ALA A 138 -19.83 -5.84 17.91
C ALA A 138 -18.44 -6.44 17.63
N ILE A 139 -18.24 -7.74 17.86
CA ILE A 139 -16.96 -8.40 17.58
C ILE A 139 -16.72 -8.42 16.07
N THR A 140 -17.74 -8.77 15.29
CA THR A 140 -17.69 -8.74 13.82
C THR A 140 -17.48 -7.32 13.28
N ILE A 141 -18.11 -6.31 13.90
CA ILE A 141 -17.87 -4.89 13.56
C ILE A 141 -16.41 -4.51 13.77
N ILE A 142 -15.84 -4.80 14.94
CA ILE A 142 -14.45 -4.47 15.26
C ILE A 142 -13.49 -5.12 14.24
N LYS A 143 -13.67 -6.42 13.96
CA LYS A 143 -12.83 -7.16 13.03
C LYS A 143 -12.87 -6.60 11.62
N TRP A 144 -14.06 -6.33 11.09
CA TRP A 144 -14.21 -5.83 9.72
C TRP A 144 -13.80 -4.38 9.59
N LYS A 145 -14.06 -3.55 10.59
CA LYS A 145 -13.60 -2.17 10.57
C LYS A 145 -12.07 -2.13 10.42
N GLU A 146 -11.34 -2.87 11.25
CA GLU A 146 -9.87 -2.90 11.19
C GLU A 146 -9.35 -3.42 9.85
N VAL A 147 -9.98 -4.44 9.25
CA VAL A 147 -9.59 -4.92 7.92
C VAL A 147 -9.84 -3.88 6.83
N LEU A 148 -10.99 -3.18 6.87
CA LEU A 148 -11.31 -2.15 5.89
C LEU A 148 -10.38 -0.95 6.02
N ASP A 149 -10.16 -0.46 7.25
CA ASP A 149 -9.23 0.63 7.54
C ASP A 149 -7.81 0.31 7.03
N LEU A 150 -7.30 -0.90 7.28
CA LEU A 150 -5.94 -1.25 6.83
C LEU A 150 -5.82 -1.42 5.30
N LEU A 151 -6.90 -1.73 4.60
CA LEU A 151 -6.87 -1.81 3.13
C LEU A 151 -6.90 -0.42 2.48
N GLU A 152 -7.61 0.53 3.08
CA GLU A 152 -7.63 1.94 2.66
C GLU A 152 -6.31 2.66 3.03
N GLU A 153 -5.76 2.41 4.22
CA GLU A 153 -4.42 2.86 4.60
C GLU A 153 -3.36 2.42 3.58
N ALA A 154 -3.48 1.21 3.01
CA ALA A 154 -2.54 0.76 1.99
C ALA A 154 -2.63 1.54 0.67
N THR A 155 -3.79 2.11 0.34
CA THR A 155 -3.93 3.04 -0.80
C THR A 155 -3.38 4.42 -0.48
N ASP A 156 -3.59 4.93 0.74
CA ASP A 156 -2.99 6.19 1.23
C ASP A 156 -1.46 6.13 1.18
N ARG A 157 -0.85 5.02 1.64
CA ARG A 157 0.61 4.83 1.54
C ARG A 157 1.13 4.82 0.10
N CYS A 158 0.33 4.36 -0.85
CA CYS A 158 0.71 4.45 -2.26
C CYS A 158 0.71 5.90 -2.74
N GLU A 159 -0.25 6.71 -2.30
CA GLU A 159 -0.31 8.15 -2.61
C GLU A 159 0.86 8.90 -1.98
N ASP A 160 1.15 8.68 -0.70
CA ASP A 160 2.33 9.21 -0.01
C ASP A 160 3.62 8.92 -0.80
N CYS A 161 3.78 7.69 -1.26
CA CYS A 161 4.93 7.30 -2.07
C CYS A 161 4.96 8.01 -3.43
N ALA A 162 3.81 8.20 -4.07
CA ALA A 162 3.70 8.93 -5.34
C ALA A 162 4.05 10.42 -5.16
N ASN A 163 3.62 11.03 -4.06
CA ASN A 163 3.94 12.42 -3.69
C ASN A 163 5.44 12.60 -3.46
N VAL A 164 6.10 11.65 -2.79
CA VAL A 164 7.56 11.64 -2.65
C VAL A 164 8.22 11.55 -4.03
N LEU A 165 7.79 10.62 -4.89
CA LEU A 165 8.33 10.46 -6.24
C LEU A 165 8.19 11.73 -7.09
N GLU A 166 7.03 12.38 -7.06
CA GLU A 166 6.81 13.64 -7.79
C GLU A 166 7.77 14.73 -7.28
N SER A 167 7.95 14.84 -5.97
CA SER A 167 8.90 15.80 -5.38
C SER A 167 10.34 15.56 -5.85
N VAL A 168 10.78 14.29 -5.91
CA VAL A 168 12.12 13.93 -6.42
C VAL A 168 12.27 14.32 -7.89
N VAL A 169 11.26 14.01 -8.72
CA VAL A 169 11.31 14.34 -10.16
C VAL A 169 11.30 15.85 -10.39
N VAL A 170 10.56 16.64 -9.61
CA VAL A 170 10.57 18.10 -9.73
C VAL A 170 11.93 18.70 -9.35
N LYS A 171 12.65 18.11 -8.40
CA LYS A 171 13.99 18.58 -7.98
C LYS A 171 15.09 18.20 -8.96
N HIS A 172 15.02 17.01 -9.56
CA HIS A 172 16.11 16.40 -10.33
C HIS A 172 15.81 16.16 -11.82
N GLY A 173 14.60 16.49 -12.27
CA GLY A 173 14.10 16.36 -13.65
C GLY A 173 14.40 17.54 -14.56
#